data_AF-A0A421K8N6-F1
#
_entry.id   AF-A0A421K8N6-F1
#
_cell.length_a   1.000
_cell.length_b   1.000
_cell.length_c   1.000
_cell.angle_alpha   90.00
_cell.angle_beta   90.00
_cell.angle_gamma   90.00
#
_symmetry.space_group_name_H-M   'P 1'
#
loop_
_entity.id
_entity.type
_entity.pdbx_description
1 polymer ?
#
loop_
_entity_poly.entity_id
_entity_poly.type
_entity_poly.pdbx_seq_one_letter_code
_entity_poly.pdbx_strand_id
1 'polypeptide(L)'
;MGDGTEKNTVTGATDAAIGTGASNTARIVEVLDAEGVIVTHYAAKKCAVHAVSEGGRDYTDRFLPSKDELNAFYKAKTAAAGFDGYPDMFCWSSSESESDVHQAWKQTTANGDQREEYKNYTGEILPIRAFQLLQS
;
A
#
# COMPACT_ATOMS: atom_id res chain seq x y z
N MET A 1 -21.21 12.51 3.55
CA MET A 1 -20.77 13.91 3.66
C MET A 1 -19.31 13.85 4.07
N GLY A 2 -18.38 14.14 3.15
CA GLY A 2 -16.96 14.30 3.47
C GLY A 2 -16.74 15.72 4.00
N ASP A 3 -15.93 15.86 5.03
CA ASP A 3 -15.68 17.10 5.78
C ASP A 3 -14.79 18.12 5.05
N GLY A 4 -14.52 17.92 3.75
CA GLY A 4 -13.80 18.89 2.93
C GLY A 4 -12.28 18.88 3.10
N THR A 5 -11.68 17.79 3.59
CA THR A 5 -10.22 17.67 3.73
C THR A 5 -9.59 16.46 3.03
N GLU A 6 -10.21 15.96 1.95
CA GLU A 6 -9.53 15.05 1.02
C GLU A 6 -8.68 15.86 0.05
N LYS A 7 -7.45 16.18 0.47
CA LYS A 7 -6.48 16.86 -0.39
C LYS A 7 -5.90 15.85 -1.38
N ASN A 8 -6.24 16.00 -2.66
CA ASN A 8 -5.69 15.17 -3.74
C ASN A 8 -4.28 15.66 -4.08
N THR A 9 -3.33 15.23 -3.26
CA THR A 9 -1.95 15.66 -3.36
C THR A 9 -1.17 14.72 -4.28
N VAL A 10 -0.31 15.33 -5.10
CA VAL A 10 0.72 14.64 -5.89
C VAL A 10 1.94 14.46 -5.00
N THR A 11 2.30 13.21 -4.74
CA THR A 11 3.38 12.81 -3.84
C THR A 11 4.70 12.56 -4.56
N GLY A 12 4.64 12.28 -5.87
CA GLY A 12 5.78 11.85 -6.68
C GLY A 12 6.23 10.42 -6.40
N ALA A 13 5.42 9.62 -5.70
CA ALA A 13 5.71 8.22 -5.41
C ALA A 13 5.25 7.30 -6.58
N THR A 14 5.79 7.50 -7.78
CA THR A 14 5.28 6.86 -9.01
C THR A 14 5.89 5.48 -9.28
N ASP A 15 6.95 5.09 -8.58
CA ASP A 15 7.67 3.85 -8.87
C ASP A 15 6.77 2.61 -8.71
N ALA A 16 6.75 1.74 -9.71
CA ALA A 16 5.91 0.54 -9.71
C ALA A 16 6.66 -0.74 -9.34
N ALA A 17 7.98 -0.75 -9.47
CA ALA A 17 8.80 -1.95 -9.45
C ALA A 17 8.79 -2.69 -8.10
N ILE A 18 9.20 -3.97 -8.13
CA ILE A 18 9.45 -4.72 -6.90
C ILE A 18 10.60 -4.07 -6.13
N GLY A 19 10.41 -3.86 -4.83
CA GLY A 19 11.38 -3.23 -3.93
C GLY A 19 11.17 -1.73 -3.71
N THR A 20 10.22 -1.10 -4.41
CA THR A 20 9.98 0.36 -4.30
C THR A 20 8.83 0.71 -3.36
N GLY A 21 8.09 -0.26 -2.84
CA GLY A 21 6.94 0.01 -1.97
C GLY A 21 7.32 0.77 -0.70
N ALA A 22 8.48 0.45 -0.13
CA ALA A 22 8.99 1.11 1.07
C ALA A 22 9.35 2.58 0.83
N SER A 23 10.08 2.89 -0.24
CA SER A 23 10.46 4.26 -0.60
C SER A 23 9.24 5.10 -0.97
N ASN A 24 8.29 4.53 -1.71
CA ASN A 24 7.03 5.19 -2.04
C ASN A 24 6.21 5.49 -0.79
N THR A 25 6.06 4.51 0.09
CA THR A 25 5.34 4.70 1.36
C THR A 25 5.96 5.83 2.18
N ALA A 26 7.28 5.87 2.29
CA ALA A 26 7.99 6.93 2.99
C ALA A 26 7.72 8.30 2.37
N ARG A 27 7.77 8.41 1.04
CA ARG A 27 7.47 9.67 0.32
C ARG A 27 6.02 10.12 0.50
N ILE A 28 5.05 9.21 0.41
CA ILE A 28 3.63 9.54 0.63
C ILE A 28 3.43 10.07 2.06
N VAL A 29 4.02 9.39 3.05
CA VAL A 29 3.95 9.81 4.46
C VAL A 29 4.61 11.17 4.66
N GLU A 30 5.80 11.40 4.11
CA GLU A 30 6.51 12.69 4.17
C GLU A 30 5.64 13.84 3.64
N VAL A 31 5.07 13.67 2.44
CA VAL A 31 4.27 14.70 1.79
C VAL A 31 2.97 14.97 2.55
N LEU A 32 2.22 13.93 2.93
CA LEU A 32 0.92 14.10 3.57
C LEU A 32 1.01 14.52 5.05
N ASP A 33 2.08 14.11 5.76
CA ASP A 33 2.34 14.63 7.11
C ASP A 33 2.69 16.13 7.07
N ALA A 34 3.47 16.58 6.08
CA ALA A 34 3.79 18.01 5.90
C ALA A 34 2.54 18.87 5.61
N GLU A 35 1.50 18.27 5.05
CA GLU A 35 0.22 18.92 4.78
C GLU A 35 -0.79 18.81 5.93
N GLY A 36 -0.44 18.11 7.01
CA GLY A 36 -1.31 17.92 8.17
C GLY A 36 -2.49 16.97 7.93
N VAL A 37 -2.38 16.07 6.95
CA VAL A 37 -3.41 15.05 6.70
C VAL A 37 -3.46 14.06 7.85
N ILE A 38 -4.65 13.79 8.37
CA ILE A 38 -4.84 12.90 9.50
C ILE A 38 -4.53 11.45 9.07
N VAL A 39 -3.70 10.75 9.85
CA VAL A 39 -3.26 9.34 9.63
C VAL A 39 -4.37 8.36 9.25
N THR A 40 -5.59 8.55 9.75
CA THR A 40 -6.74 7.67 9.45
C THR A 40 -7.23 7.75 8.02
N HIS A 41 -6.78 8.77 7.25
CA HIS A 41 -7.28 9.08 5.91
C HIS A 41 -6.42 8.56 4.76
N TYR A 42 -5.23 8.00 5.00
CA TYR A 42 -4.42 7.47 3.89
C TYR A 42 -3.69 6.16 4.22
N ALA A 43 -3.76 5.22 3.26
CA ALA A 43 -3.34 3.83 3.41
C ALA A 43 -1.85 3.69 3.77
N ALA A 44 -0.99 4.53 3.18
CA ALA A 44 0.46 4.45 3.39
C ALA A 44 0.85 4.62 4.86
N LYS A 45 0.29 5.62 5.57
CA LYS A 45 0.58 5.79 7.00
C LYS A 45 0.03 4.67 7.85
N LYS A 46 -1.18 4.18 7.55
CA LYS A 46 -1.75 3.02 8.26
C LYS A 46 -0.84 1.80 8.16
N CYS A 47 -0.29 1.52 6.97
CA CYS A 47 0.70 0.45 6.80
C CYS A 47 1.99 0.73 7.58
N ALA A 48 2.52 1.96 7.48
CA ALA A 48 3.78 2.35 8.10
C ALA A 48 3.74 2.30 9.64
N VAL A 49 2.60 2.63 10.25
CA VAL A 49 2.42 2.59 11.71
C VAL A 49 1.88 1.24 12.20
N HIS A 50 1.66 0.27 11.31
CA HIS A 50 1.16 -1.05 11.69
C HIS A 50 2.25 -1.87 12.39
N ALA A 51 2.32 -1.72 13.71
CA ALA A 51 3.18 -2.51 14.57
C ALA A 51 2.52 -3.83 14.95
N VAL A 52 3.30 -4.91 14.91
CA VAL A 52 2.90 -6.24 15.43
C VAL A 52 3.99 -6.70 16.36
N SER A 53 3.60 -7.15 17.56
CA SER A 53 4.50 -7.76 18.53
C SER A 53 4.39 -9.27 18.45
N GLU A 54 5.48 -9.94 18.12
CA GLU A 54 5.53 -11.41 18.04
C GLU A 54 6.87 -11.91 18.58
N GLY A 55 6.82 -12.91 19.47
CA GLY A 55 8.03 -13.46 20.11
C GLY A 55 8.83 -12.48 20.96
N GLY A 56 8.19 -11.43 21.49
CA GLY A 56 8.86 -10.37 22.27
C GLY A 56 9.62 -9.34 21.43
N ARG A 57 9.44 -9.33 20.10
CA ARG A 57 9.96 -8.31 19.19
C ARG A 57 8.82 -7.54 18.55
N ASP A 58 8.98 -6.22 18.46
CA ASP A 58 8.11 -5.35 17.69
C ASP A 58 8.61 -5.24 16.24
N TYR A 59 7.70 -5.46 15.30
CA TYR A 59 7.94 -5.30 13.87
C TYR A 59 7.27 -4.02 13.39
N THR A 60 8.08 -3.02 13.05
CA THR A 60 7.66 -1.66 12.63
C THR A 60 8.15 -1.31 11.22
N ASP A 61 8.58 -2.30 10.44
CA ASP A 61 9.20 -2.18 9.12
C ASP A 61 8.20 -2.46 7.98
N ARG A 62 6.90 -2.26 8.24
CA ARG A 62 5.84 -2.49 7.26
C ARG A 62 5.63 -1.26 6.38
N PHE A 63 5.20 -1.51 5.14
CA PHE A 63 4.93 -0.47 4.16
C PHE A 63 3.76 -0.88 3.25
N LEU A 64 3.23 0.09 2.51
CA LEU A 64 2.22 -0.14 1.48
C LEU A 64 2.92 -0.63 0.19
N PRO A 65 2.53 -1.78 -0.38
CA PRO A 65 3.21 -2.38 -1.52
C PRO A 65 3.14 -1.47 -2.74
N SER A 66 4.18 -1.48 -3.56
CA SER A 66 4.13 -0.95 -4.92
C SER A 66 3.18 -1.77 -5.81
N LYS A 67 2.89 -1.26 -7.00
CA LYS A 67 2.01 -1.93 -7.96
C LYS A 67 2.50 -3.34 -8.31
N ASP A 68 3.80 -3.53 -8.56
CA ASP A 68 4.32 -4.85 -8.92
C ASP A 68 4.46 -5.78 -7.71
N GLU A 69 4.70 -5.25 -6.51
CA GLU A 69 4.71 -6.04 -5.26
C GLU A 69 3.34 -6.60 -4.94
N LEU A 70 2.28 -5.79 -5.10
CA LEU A 70 0.91 -6.23 -4.91
C LEU A 70 0.52 -7.30 -5.94
N ASN A 71 1.05 -7.20 -7.17
CA ASN A 71 0.84 -8.22 -8.20
C ASN A 71 1.61 -9.51 -7.89
N ALA A 72 2.81 -9.40 -7.34
CA ALA A 72 3.57 -10.56 -6.87
C ALA A 72 2.82 -11.28 -5.73
N PHE A 73 2.22 -10.52 -4.80
CA PHE A 73 1.34 -11.08 -3.77
C PHE A 73 0.15 -11.83 -4.39
N TYR A 74 -0.57 -11.24 -5.35
CA TYR A 74 -1.69 -11.91 -6.02
C TYR A 74 -1.25 -13.21 -6.69
N LYS A 75 -0.14 -13.20 -7.43
CA LYS A 75 0.40 -14.42 -8.06
C LYS A 75 0.74 -15.49 -7.04
N ALA A 76 1.36 -15.11 -5.92
CA ALA A 76 1.65 -16.04 -4.83
C ALA A 76 0.37 -16.59 -4.21
N LYS A 77 -0.65 -15.76 -3.96
CA LYS A 77 -1.98 -16.18 -3.47
C LYS A 77 -2.60 -17.25 -4.38
N THR A 78 -2.49 -17.08 -5.71
CA THR A 78 -3.05 -18.03 -6.68
C THR A 78 -2.26 -19.32 -6.85
N ALA A 79 -0.95 -19.30 -6.53
CA ALA A 79 -0.06 -20.42 -6.81
C ALA A 79 0.32 -21.24 -5.56
N ALA A 80 0.29 -20.64 -4.37
CA ALA A 80 0.75 -21.27 -3.14
C ALA A 80 -0.41 -21.89 -2.36
N ALA A 81 -0.18 -23.10 -1.84
CA ALA A 81 -1.04 -23.69 -0.82
C ALA A 81 -0.97 -22.85 0.47
N GLY A 82 -2.10 -22.69 1.16
CA GLY A 82 -2.19 -21.91 2.41
C GLY A 82 -2.84 -20.52 2.28
N PHE A 83 -3.27 -20.14 1.07
CA PHE A 83 -4.13 -18.99 0.85
C PHE A 83 -5.62 -19.35 0.72
N ASP A 84 -5.98 -20.61 0.98
CA ASP A 84 -7.37 -21.07 0.99
C ASP A 84 -8.17 -20.29 2.05
N GLY A 85 -9.25 -19.65 1.62
CA GLY A 85 -10.06 -18.78 2.48
C GLY A 85 -9.49 -17.37 2.68
N TYR A 86 -8.37 -17.00 2.06
CA TYR A 86 -7.90 -15.62 2.06
C TYR A 86 -8.91 -14.74 1.29
N PRO A 87 -9.47 -13.68 1.92
CA PRO A 87 -10.55 -12.93 1.33
C PRO A 87 -10.10 -12.18 0.07
N ASP A 88 -11.05 -12.07 -0.84
CA ASP A 88 -10.93 -11.17 -1.97
C ASP A 88 -11.09 -9.73 -1.49
N MET A 89 -10.13 -8.90 -1.83
CA MET A 89 -10.04 -7.52 -1.35
C MET A 89 -9.61 -6.58 -2.47
N PHE A 90 -10.06 -5.34 -2.32
CA PHE A 90 -9.53 -4.19 -3.03
C PHE A 90 -8.38 -3.64 -2.20
N CYS A 91 -7.17 -3.61 -2.76
CA CYS A 91 -5.97 -3.12 -2.06
C CYS A 91 -5.38 -1.91 -2.77
N TRP A 92 -5.07 -0.87 -2.00
CA TRP A 92 -4.31 0.28 -2.48
C TRP A 92 -2.83 -0.08 -2.71
N SER A 93 -2.24 0.55 -3.74
CA SER A 93 -0.80 0.54 -4.02
C SER A 93 -0.16 1.84 -3.55
N SER A 94 1.13 1.79 -3.22
CA SER A 94 1.96 2.98 -2.98
C SER A 94 2.47 3.62 -4.25
N SER A 95 2.23 3.02 -5.43
CA SER A 95 2.47 3.66 -6.72
C SER A 95 1.36 4.67 -7.03
N GLU A 96 1.73 5.94 -7.14
CA GLU A 96 0.85 7.04 -7.51
C GLU A 96 0.41 6.94 -8.99
N SER A 97 -0.83 7.37 -9.28
CA SER A 97 -1.28 7.56 -10.67
C SER A 97 -0.64 8.81 -11.25
N GLU A 98 -0.09 8.70 -12.45
CA GLU A 98 0.40 9.84 -13.23
C GLU A 98 -0.70 10.43 -14.14
N SER A 99 -1.83 9.73 -14.28
CA SER A 99 -2.92 10.08 -15.20
C SER A 99 -3.86 11.13 -14.61
N ASP A 100 -4.20 11.01 -13.32
CA ASP A 100 -5.08 11.93 -12.61
C ASP A 100 -4.69 12.02 -11.13
N VAL A 101 -4.53 13.25 -10.64
CA VAL A 101 -4.16 13.58 -9.25
C VAL A 101 -5.18 13.03 -8.24
N HIS A 102 -6.44 12.86 -8.66
CA HIS A 102 -7.54 12.33 -7.84
C HIS A 102 -7.53 10.80 -7.76
N GLN A 103 -6.68 10.13 -8.52
CA GLN A 103 -6.65 8.67 -8.62
C GLN A 103 -5.35 8.09 -8.05
N ALA A 104 -5.42 6.83 -7.64
CA ALA A 104 -4.27 6.04 -7.22
C ALA A 104 -4.40 4.61 -7.77
N TRP A 105 -3.28 3.89 -7.85
CA TRP A 105 -3.32 2.50 -8.27
C TRP A 105 -3.91 1.59 -7.19
N LYS A 106 -4.77 0.68 -7.61
CA LYS A 106 -5.29 -0.42 -6.80
C LYS A 106 -5.08 -1.75 -7.48
N GLN A 107 -5.17 -2.84 -6.73
CA GLN A 107 -5.34 -4.19 -7.27
C GLN A 107 -6.44 -4.95 -6.53
N THR A 108 -7.24 -5.72 -7.28
CA THR A 108 -8.21 -6.65 -6.71
C THR A 108 -7.56 -8.03 -6.56
N THR A 109 -7.57 -8.63 -5.36
CA THR A 109 -6.96 -9.94 -5.11
C THR A 109 -7.81 -11.13 -5.59
N ALA A 110 -9.05 -10.88 -6.04
CA ALA A 110 -9.95 -11.87 -6.63
C ALA A 110 -9.48 -12.37 -8.00
N ASN A 111 -8.99 -11.46 -8.83
CA ASN A 111 -8.68 -11.71 -10.23
C ASN A 111 -7.40 -11.01 -10.71
N GLY A 112 -6.70 -10.29 -9.83
CA GLY A 112 -5.45 -9.61 -10.12
C GLY A 112 -5.62 -8.30 -10.89
N ASP A 113 -6.84 -7.80 -11.07
CA ASP A 113 -7.13 -6.61 -11.86
C ASP A 113 -6.54 -5.33 -11.25
N GLN A 114 -5.61 -4.71 -11.97
CA GLN A 114 -4.96 -3.45 -11.61
C GLN A 114 -5.55 -2.28 -12.38
N ARG A 115 -6.05 -1.28 -11.66
CA ARG A 115 -6.65 -0.07 -12.25
C ARG A 115 -6.34 1.14 -11.40
N GLU A 116 -6.58 2.31 -11.96
CA GLU A 116 -6.66 3.55 -11.22
C GLU A 116 -8.07 3.67 -10.63
N GLU A 117 -8.15 4.16 -9.39
CA GLU A 117 -9.42 4.42 -8.69
C GLU A 117 -9.30 5.71 -7.89
N TYR A 118 -10.41 6.40 -7.68
CA TYR A 118 -10.42 7.66 -6.94
C TYR A 118 -9.98 7.47 -5.48
N LYS A 119 -9.09 8.35 -5.01
CA LYS A 119 -8.50 8.35 -3.66
C LYS A 119 -9.54 8.46 -2.53
N ASN A 120 -10.77 8.86 -2.84
CA ASN A 120 -11.88 8.95 -1.90
C ASN A 120 -12.68 7.64 -1.70
N TYR A 121 -12.34 6.58 -2.44
CA TYR A 121 -12.93 5.26 -2.19
C TYR A 121 -12.29 4.59 -0.97
N THR A 122 -13.13 3.89 -0.20
CA THR A 122 -12.63 3.04 0.88
C THR A 122 -12.02 1.78 0.27
N GLY A 123 -10.81 1.45 0.70
CA GLY A 123 -10.10 0.25 0.30
C GLY A 123 -9.38 -0.40 1.47
N GLU A 124 -9.03 -1.67 1.29
CA GLU A 124 -8.25 -2.42 2.28
C GLU A 124 -6.77 -2.05 2.19
N ILE A 125 -6.07 -2.24 3.30
CA ILE A 125 -4.62 -2.10 3.38
C ILE A 125 -3.99 -3.48 3.46
N LEU A 126 -2.89 -3.67 2.72
CA LEU A 126 -2.06 -4.87 2.81
C LEU A 126 -0.65 -4.45 3.27
N PRO A 127 -0.40 -4.33 4.58
CA PRO A 127 0.94 -4.01 5.07
C PRO A 127 1.90 -5.16 4.74
N ILE A 128 2.92 -4.90 3.92
CA ILE A 128 3.97 -5.89 3.61
C ILE A 128 5.29 -5.46 4.25
N ARG A 129 6.21 -6.41 4.40
CA ARG A 129 7.60 -6.14 4.82
C ARG A 129 8.55 -6.96 3.95
N ALA A 130 9.72 -6.40 3.67
CA ALA A 130 10.75 -7.06 2.89
C ALA A 130 11.75 -7.75 3.81
N PHE A 131 12.18 -8.95 3.44
CA PHE A 131 13.25 -9.66 4.12
C PHE A 131 14.45 -9.70 3.18
N GLN A 132 15.61 -9.28 3.68
CA GLN A 132 16.86 -9.55 2.99
C GLN A 132 17.44 -10.85 3.57
N LEU A 133 17.89 -11.74 2.69
CA LEU A 133 18.74 -12.85 3.13
C LEU A 133 20.05 -12.25 3.66
N LEU A 134 20.41 -12.58 4.89
CA LEU A 134 21.78 -12.36 5.36
C LEU A 134 22.69 -13.15 4.40
N GLN A 135 23.53 -12.46 3.63
CA GLN A 135 24.62 -13.14 2.95
C GLN A 135 25.56 -13.68 4.05
N SER A 136 25.58 -15.00 4.18
CA SER A 136 26.46 -15.76 5.06
C SER A 136 27.88 -15.82 4.50
#